data_AF-A0AAW3MSE5-F1
#
_entry.id   AF-A0AAW3MSE5-F1
#
_cell.length_a   1.000
_cell.length_b   1.000
_cell.length_c   1.000
_cell.angle_alpha   90.00
_cell.angle_beta   90.00
_cell.angle_gamma   90.00
#
_symmetry.space_group_name_H-M   'P 1'
#
loop_
_entity.id
_entity.type
_entity.pdbx_description
1 polymer ?
#
loop_
_entity_poly.entity_id
_entity_poly.type
_entity_poly.pdbx_seq_one_letter_code
_entity_poly.pdbx_strand_id
1 'polypeptide(L)'
;MKAVVEWGRPKAETQRQICGISGQFVATNPEQARMLASQLFHTMVEGKESVVNNKGAWGVSKDQPRKVVWASDNSAWVAVSVLDGVDRGPYAGIADREYRERIKAASEKGASK
;
A
#
# COMPACT_ATOMS: atom_id res chain seq x y z
N MET A 1 2.37 -17.94 7.88
CA MET A 1 1.84 -16.58 7.73
C MET A 1 2.43 -15.96 6.47
N LYS A 2 1.75 -16.15 5.34
CA LYS A 2 2.03 -15.41 4.10
C LYS A 2 1.69 -13.94 4.30
N ALA A 3 2.36 -13.10 3.53
CA ALA A 3 2.13 -11.67 3.53
C ALA A 3 2.20 -11.16 2.09
N VAL A 4 1.61 -10.00 1.85
CA VAL A 4 1.62 -9.33 0.55
C VAL A 4 2.23 -7.95 0.71
N VAL A 5 3.07 -7.59 -0.25
CA VAL A 5 3.60 -6.24 -0.41
C VAL A 5 2.85 -5.60 -1.58
N GLU A 6 2.26 -4.43 -1.37
CA GLU A 6 1.65 -3.62 -2.41
C GLU A 6 2.34 -2.26 -2.44
N TRP A 7 2.45 -1.65 -3.61
CA TRP A 7 3.04 -0.31 -3.72
C TRP A 7 2.42 0.47 -4.88
N GLY A 8 2.55 1.79 -4.80
CA GLY A 8 2.02 2.66 -5.82
C GLY A 8 2.48 4.09 -5.69
N ARG A 9 2.17 4.87 -6.71
CA ARG A 9 2.30 6.33 -6.72
C ARG A 9 0.90 6.91 -6.77
N PRO A 10 0.50 7.74 -5.79
CA PRO A 10 -0.82 8.32 -5.81
C PRO A 10 -0.98 9.28 -6.99
N LYS A 11 -2.22 9.48 -7.44
CA LYS A 11 -2.54 10.59 -8.34
C LYS A 11 -2.62 11.87 -7.49
N ALA A 12 -2.44 13.03 -8.12
CA ALA A 12 -2.39 14.33 -7.41
C ALA A 12 -3.62 14.58 -6.50
N GLU A 13 -4.77 14.00 -6.85
CA GLU A 13 -6.07 14.16 -6.17
C GLU A 13 -6.24 13.24 -4.94
N THR A 14 -5.29 12.34 -4.68
CA THR A 14 -5.46 11.25 -3.71
C THR A 14 -4.36 11.30 -2.64
N GLN A 15 -4.31 12.39 -1.87
CA GLN A 15 -3.30 12.54 -0.82
C GLN A 15 -3.52 11.55 0.34
N ARG A 16 -2.46 10.82 0.73
CA ARG A 16 -2.36 9.92 1.90
C ARG A 16 -3.34 8.75 1.98
N GLN A 17 -3.95 8.37 0.87
CA GLN A 17 -4.80 7.20 0.79
C GLN A 17 -4.29 6.25 -0.28
N ILE A 18 -4.28 4.95 0.00
CA ILE A 18 -3.75 3.94 -0.91
C ILE A 18 -4.51 3.97 -2.24
N CYS A 19 -3.77 4.13 -3.33
CA CYS A 19 -4.30 4.25 -4.68
C CYS A 19 -3.16 4.14 -5.71
N GLY A 20 -3.51 4.03 -7.00
CA GLY A 20 -2.50 4.00 -8.06
C GLY A 20 -1.51 2.84 -7.91
N ILE A 21 -2.03 1.65 -7.58
CA ILE A 21 -1.21 0.44 -7.40
C ILE A 21 -0.39 0.19 -8.65
N SER A 22 0.93 0.25 -8.49
CA SER A 22 1.90 -0.03 -9.54
C SER A 22 2.30 -1.50 -9.57
N GLY A 23 2.20 -2.18 -8.43
CA GLY A 23 2.44 -3.62 -8.34
C GLY A 23 2.10 -4.22 -6.98
N GLN A 24 2.12 -5.55 -6.95
CA GLN A 24 1.97 -6.34 -5.73
C GLN A 24 2.84 -7.61 -5.81
N PHE A 25 3.25 -8.13 -4.66
CA PHE A 25 4.00 -9.37 -4.54
C PHE A 25 3.58 -10.14 -3.30
N VAL A 26 3.29 -11.44 -3.46
CA VAL A 26 2.95 -12.34 -2.36
C VAL A 26 4.22 -13.02 -1.85
N ALA A 27 4.63 -12.68 -0.63
CA ALA A 27 5.72 -13.30 0.07
C ALA A 27 5.26 -14.53 0.86
N THR A 28 6.13 -15.54 0.91
CA THR A 28 5.85 -16.81 1.61
C THR A 28 5.87 -16.66 3.13
N ASN A 29 6.54 -15.62 3.64
CA ASN A 29 6.64 -15.30 5.05
C ASN A 29 6.78 -13.78 5.27
N PRO A 30 6.56 -13.27 6.50
CA PRO A 30 6.55 -11.83 6.78
C PRO A 30 7.94 -11.19 6.71
N GLU A 31 8.99 -11.97 6.98
CA GLU A 31 10.38 -11.49 6.93
C GLU A 31 10.78 -11.15 5.50
N GLN A 32 10.44 -12.03 4.54
CA GLN A 32 10.60 -11.78 3.11
C GLN A 32 9.81 -10.55 2.66
N ALA A 33 8.56 -10.40 3.11
CA ALA A 33 7.74 -9.23 2.79
C ALA A 33 8.37 -7.93 3.31
N ARG A 34 8.89 -7.95 4.53
CA ARG A 34 9.61 -6.81 5.13
C ARG A 34 10.85 -6.43 4.34
N MET A 35 11.69 -7.40 4.00
CA MET A 35 12.90 -7.15 3.20
C MET A 35 12.55 -6.53 1.86
N LEU A 36 11.56 -7.08 1.17
CA LEU A 36 11.08 -6.56 -0.11
C LEU A 36 10.51 -5.14 0.02
N ALA A 37 9.65 -4.90 1.01
CA ALA A 37 9.05 -3.59 1.24
C ALA A 37 10.11 -2.51 1.52
N SER A 38 11.13 -2.84 2.31
CA SER A 38 12.24 -1.92 2.57
C SER A 38 13.04 -1.60 1.30
N GLN A 39 13.34 -2.61 0.47
CA GLN A 39 14.07 -2.37 -0.78
C GLN A 39 13.25 -1.56 -1.78
N LEU A 40 11.97 -1.90 -1.96
CA LEU A 40 11.06 -1.16 -2.83
C LEU A 40 10.92 0.28 -2.39
N PHE A 41 10.71 0.53 -1.10
CA PHE A 41 10.58 1.88 -0.58
C PHE A 41 11.85 2.69 -0.83
N HIS A 42 13.03 2.12 -0.54
CA HIS A 42 14.32 2.72 -0.87
C HIS A 42 14.44 3.11 -2.34
N THR A 43 14.12 2.21 -3.25
CA THR A 43 14.15 2.50 -4.70
C THR A 43 13.13 3.57 -5.11
N MET A 44 11.93 3.57 -4.52
CA MET A 44 10.88 4.52 -4.88
C MET A 44 11.18 5.96 -4.45
N VAL A 45 12.02 6.14 -3.41
CA VAL A 45 12.35 7.44 -2.83
C VAL A 45 13.83 7.80 -2.95
N GLU A 46 14.57 7.05 -3.77
CA GLU A 46 16.00 7.24 -4.00
C GLU A 46 16.31 8.71 -4.35
N GLY A 47 17.31 9.28 -3.66
CA GLY A 47 17.71 10.67 -3.83
C GLY A 47 16.78 11.72 -3.22
N LYS A 48 15.64 11.32 -2.62
CA LYS A 48 14.66 12.25 -2.01
C LYS A 48 14.65 12.21 -0.48
N GLU A 49 14.82 11.04 0.13
CA GLU A 49 14.84 10.91 1.59
C GLU A 49 15.74 9.76 2.06
N SER A 50 16.21 9.88 3.30
CA SER A 50 16.98 8.82 3.95
C SER A 50 16.02 7.72 4.42
N VAL A 51 16.13 6.53 3.82
CA VAL A 51 15.31 5.39 4.22
C VAL A 51 15.87 4.77 5.48
N VAL A 52 15.26 5.13 6.62
CA VAL A 52 15.57 4.48 7.89
C VAL A 52 14.90 3.10 7.87
N ASN A 53 15.70 2.06 7.64
CA ASN A 53 15.28 0.67 7.73
C ASN A 53 15.07 0.28 9.22
N ASN A 54 14.12 0.94 9.88
CA ASN A 54 13.76 0.61 11.25
C ASN A 54 13.09 -0.76 11.23
N LYS A 55 13.68 -1.72 11.96
CA LYS A 55 13.25 -3.13 12.01
C LYS A 55 11.76 -3.35 12.31
N GLY A 56 11.02 -2.33 12.77
CA GLY A 56 9.57 -2.35 13.01
C GLY A 56 8.69 -1.59 11.99
N ALA A 57 9.25 -0.86 11.01
CA ALA A 57 8.47 -0.04 10.08
C ALA A 57 7.53 -0.88 9.18
N TRP A 58 7.93 -2.11 8.90
CA TRP A 58 7.25 -3.02 7.96
C TRP A 58 6.71 -4.29 8.64
N GLY A 59 6.84 -4.39 9.97
CA GLY A 59 6.43 -5.57 10.72
C GLY A 59 4.91 -5.70 10.74
N VAL A 60 4.41 -6.89 10.41
CA VAL A 60 2.98 -7.23 10.52
C VAL A 60 2.79 -8.46 11.40
N SER A 61 1.69 -8.48 12.14
CA SER A 61 1.27 -9.58 13.01
C SER A 61 -0.23 -9.81 12.85
N LYS A 62 -0.80 -10.79 13.54
CA LYS A 62 -2.27 -10.96 13.55
C LYS A 62 -2.99 -9.75 14.16
N ASP A 63 -2.41 -9.17 15.22
CA ASP A 63 -2.98 -8.00 15.91
C ASP A 63 -2.76 -6.69 15.15
N GLN A 64 -1.72 -6.63 14.32
CA GLN A 64 -1.44 -5.52 13.42
C GLN A 64 -1.24 -6.07 12.00
N PRO A 65 -2.34 -6.43 11.32
CA PRO A 65 -2.28 -7.18 10.07
C PRO A 65 -1.81 -6.35 8.88
N ARG A 66 -1.66 -5.03 9.03
CA ARG A 66 -1.23 -4.13 7.97
C ARG A 66 -0.30 -3.04 8.49
N LYS A 67 0.75 -2.75 7.71
CA LYS A 67 1.55 -1.53 7.81
C LYS A 67 1.59 -0.83 6.46
N VAL A 68 1.50 0.48 6.50
CA VAL A 68 1.57 1.34 5.31
C VAL A 68 2.57 2.44 5.61
N VAL A 69 3.53 2.64 4.72
CA VAL A 69 4.51 3.71 4.81
C VAL A 69 4.40 4.57 3.56
N TRP A 70 4.38 5.88 3.77
CA TRP A 70 4.34 6.89 2.74
C TRP A 70 5.70 7.58 2.66
N ALA A 71 6.11 7.95 1.45
CA ALA A 71 7.18 8.92 1.28
C ALA A 71 6.78 10.26 1.93
N SER A 72 7.74 11.02 2.45
CA SER A 72 7.47 12.30 3.12
C SER A 72 6.77 13.33 2.23
N ASP A 73 7.09 13.31 0.93
CA ASP A 73 6.45 14.13 -0.12
C ASP A 73 5.11 13.55 -0.62
N ASN A 74 4.66 12.43 -0.05
CA ASN A 74 3.52 11.62 -0.49
C ASN A 74 3.59 11.16 -1.95
N SER A 75 4.77 11.13 -2.59
CA SER A 75 4.89 10.71 -4.00
C SER A 75 4.83 9.19 -4.20
N ALA A 76 4.92 8.43 -3.12
CA ALA A 76 4.92 6.97 -3.12
C ALA A 76 4.36 6.41 -1.81
N TRP A 77 3.84 5.19 -1.87
CA TRP A 77 3.50 4.39 -0.71
C TRP A 77 3.84 2.93 -0.93
N VAL A 78 4.12 2.24 0.17
CA VAL A 78 4.28 0.78 0.21
C VAL A 78 3.48 0.26 1.41
N ALA A 79 2.78 -0.85 1.22
CA ALA A 79 2.02 -1.53 2.25
C ALA A 79 2.45 -2.99 2.38
N VAL A 80 2.55 -3.48 3.61
CA VAL A 80 2.70 -4.90 3.94
C VAL A 80 1.43 -5.34 4.65
N SER A 81 0.81 -6.43 4.21
CA SER A 81 -0.38 -7.00 4.86
C SER A 81 -0.27 -8.52 5.06
N VAL A 82 -0.82 -9.05 6.14
CA VAL A 82 -0.96 -10.50 6.36
C VAL A 82 -2.00 -11.06 5.39
N LEU A 83 -1.73 -12.23 4.82
CA LEU A 83 -2.67 -12.96 3.94
C LEU A 83 -3.35 -14.13 4.65
N ASP A 84 -2.68 -14.75 5.61
CA ASP A 84 -3.21 -15.96 6.26
C ASP A 84 -4.16 -15.58 7.41
N GLY A 85 -5.40 -16.06 7.33
CA GLY A 85 -6.37 -15.99 8.44
C GLY A 85 -6.92 -14.60 8.75
N VAL A 86 -6.75 -13.63 7.83
CA VAL A 86 -7.31 -12.28 7.94
C VAL A 86 -8.12 -12.00 6.67
N ASP A 87 -9.38 -11.58 6.81
CA ASP A 87 -10.15 -11.09 5.67
C ASP A 87 -9.47 -9.81 5.16
N ARG A 88 -8.91 -9.91 3.95
CA ARG A 88 -8.09 -8.86 3.37
C ARG A 88 -8.94 -7.68 2.89
N GLY A 89 -10.26 -7.82 2.77
CA GLY A 89 -11.20 -6.87 2.16
C GLY A 89 -10.74 -5.39 2.19
N PRO A 90 -10.99 -4.64 3.28
CA PRO A 90 -10.63 -3.21 3.42
C PRO A 90 -9.10 -2.95 3.51
N TYR A 91 -8.28 -4.01 3.58
CA TYR A 91 -6.83 -3.94 3.64
C TYR A 91 -6.15 -4.15 2.27
N ALA A 92 -6.89 -4.49 1.21
CA ALA A 92 -6.32 -4.60 -0.12
C ALA A 92 -6.29 -3.23 -0.79
N GLY A 93 -5.13 -2.80 -1.31
CA GLY A 93 -5.06 -1.57 -2.10
C GLY A 93 -6.00 -1.60 -3.32
N ILE A 94 -6.29 -2.80 -3.85
CA ILE A 94 -7.21 -3.03 -4.96
C ILE A 94 -8.65 -2.67 -4.56
N ALA A 95 -9.09 -3.10 -3.37
CA ALA A 95 -10.44 -2.81 -2.88
C ALA A 95 -10.66 -1.30 -2.70
N ASP A 96 -9.67 -0.60 -2.14
CA ASP A 96 -9.70 0.87 -2.01
C ASP A 96 -9.79 1.56 -3.39
N ARG A 97 -9.05 1.06 -4.39
CA ARG A 97 -9.08 1.61 -5.76
C ARG A 97 -10.45 1.40 -6.41
N GLU A 98 -10.96 0.17 -6.40
CA GLU A 98 -12.25 -0.16 -7.02
C GLU A 98 -13.41 0.60 -6.39
N TYR A 99 -13.39 0.77 -5.06
CA TYR A 99 -14.39 1.56 -4.35
C TYR A 99 -14.44 3.01 -4.87
N ARG A 100 -13.28 3.64 -5.10
CA ARG A 100 -13.25 5.01 -5.64
C ARG A 100 -13.65 5.11 -7.09
N GLU A 101 -13.25 4.16 -7.93
CA GLU A 101 -13.67 4.14 -9.32
C GLU A 101 -15.20 4.07 -9.41
N ARG A 102 -15.84 3.31 -8.51
CA ARG A 102 -17.30 3.27 -8.36
C ARG A 102 -17.88 4.61 -7.90
N ILE A 103 -17.32 5.24 -6.86
CA ILE A 103 -17.79 6.56 -6.39
C ILE A 103 -17.66 7.61 -7.51
N LYS A 104 -16.51 7.68 -8.18
CA LYS A 104 -16.25 8.62 -9.26
C LYS A 104 -17.23 8.44 -10.41
N ALA A 105 -17.44 7.20 -10.85
CA ALA A 105 -18.43 6.89 -11.89
C ALA A 105 -19.86 7.26 -11.46
N ALA A 106 -20.20 7.12 -10.17
CA ALA A 106 -21.49 7.53 -9.65
C ALA A 106 -21.65 9.07 -9.61
N SER A 107 -20.61 9.82 -9.23
CA SER A 107 -20.65 11.29 -9.23
C SER A 107 -20.76 11.88 -10.63
N GLU A 108 -20.08 11.29 -11.62
CA GLU A 108 -20.12 11.76 -13.02
C GLU A 108 -21.49 11.50 -13.67
N LYS A 109 -22.14 10.38 -13.33
CA LYS A 109 -23.52 10.09 -13.76
C LYS A 109 -24.56 11.00 -13.09
N GLY A 110 -24.31 11.45 -11.86
CA GLY A 110 -25.18 12.38 -11.14
C GLY A 110 -25.10 13.82 -11.64
N ALA A 111 -23.95 14.24 -12.18
CA ALA A 111 -23.72 15.59 -12.69
C ALA A 111 -24.23 15.85 -14.13
N SER A 112 -24.73 14.80 -14.82
CA SER A 112 -25.29 14.90 -16.17
C SER A 112 -26.83 15.03 -16.19
N LYS A 113 -27.44 15.53 -15.12
CA LYS A 113 -28.88 15.80 -15.03
C LYS A 113 -29.16 17.29 -14.83
#